data_AF-A0A1F3RY74-F1
#
_entry.id   AF-A0A1F3RY74-F1
#
_cell.length_a   1.000
_cell.length_b   1.000
_cell.length_c   1.000
_cell.angle_alpha   90.00
_cell.angle_beta   90.00
_cell.angle_gamma   90.00
#
_symmetry.space_group_name_H-M   'P 1'
#
loop_
_entity.id
_entity.type
_entity.pdbx_description
1 polymer ?
#
loop_
_entity_poly.entity_id
_entity_poly.type
_entity_poly.pdbx_seq_one_letter_code
_entity_poly.pdbx_strand_id
1 'polypeptide(L)'
;MGTFGQIAHDLEIFSEDGVKFTLILNGRVMNEQAMSNIQVLNTDKDYLNMKIKFEDPAIPDIERKMLQIANPGTDESVRNKPVSVVYTIVEKKGDYKLRFASRSEKKIQDQPDIIIIENNTVNQQESGFKLVVRW
;
A
#
# COMPACT_ATOMS: atom_id res chain seq x y z
N MET A 1 6.22 19.49 20.73
CA MET A 1 5.52 18.19 20.83
C MET A 1 5.25 17.74 19.41
N GLY A 2 6.09 16.86 18.86
CA GLY A 2 5.83 16.26 17.56
C GLY A 2 4.80 15.16 17.75
N THR A 3 3.67 15.24 17.06
CA THR A 3 2.73 14.12 16.96
C THR A 3 3.47 13.02 16.20
N PHE A 4 4.02 12.03 16.92
CA PHE A 4 4.44 10.80 16.27
C PHE A 4 3.19 10.25 15.57
N GLY A 5 3.17 10.30 14.24
CA GLY A 5 2.10 9.68 13.48
C GLY A 5 2.00 8.24 13.94
N GLN A 6 0.81 7.82 14.37
CA GLN A 6 0.58 6.43 14.76
C GLN A 6 0.99 5.54 13.58
N ILE A 7 2.09 4.82 13.72
CA ILE A 7 2.53 3.90 12.68
C ILE A 7 1.58 2.72 12.73
N ALA A 8 0.79 2.57 11.68
CA ALA A 8 -0.16 1.49 11.53
C ALA A 8 -0.05 0.86 10.13
N HIS A 9 -0.97 -0.02 9.78
CA HIS A 9 -0.89 -0.81 8.55
C HIS A 9 -1.05 0.06 7.30
N ASP A 10 -0.32 -0.27 6.23
CA ASP A 10 -0.56 0.32 4.92
C ASP A 10 -1.23 -0.71 4.01
N LEU A 11 -2.16 -0.26 3.19
CA LEU A 11 -2.85 -1.07 2.19
C LEU A 11 -2.65 -0.44 0.82
N GLU A 12 -2.06 -1.19 -0.09
CA GLU A 12 -1.99 -0.82 -1.51
C GLU A 12 -2.86 -1.76 -2.33
N ILE A 13 -3.63 -1.18 -3.24
CA ILE A 13 -4.41 -1.91 -4.23
C ILE A 13 -4.13 -1.29 -5.59
N PHE A 14 -3.71 -2.11 -6.55
CA PHE A 14 -3.52 -1.68 -7.93
C PHE A 14 -4.17 -2.64 -8.92
N SER A 15 -4.50 -2.15 -10.11
CA SER A 15 -4.97 -2.96 -11.23
C SER A 15 -3.80 -3.33 -12.13
N GLU A 16 -3.61 -4.61 -12.40
CA GLU A 16 -2.57 -5.10 -13.31
C GLU A 16 -2.80 -4.58 -14.74
N ASP A 17 -4.06 -4.58 -15.20
CA ASP A 17 -4.44 -4.13 -16.54
C ASP A 17 -4.72 -2.60 -16.63
N GLY A 18 -4.44 -1.84 -15.57
CA GLY A 18 -4.63 -0.38 -15.54
C GLY A 18 -6.09 0.09 -15.48
N VAL A 19 -7.06 -0.80 -15.20
CA VAL A 19 -8.47 -0.42 -15.02
C VAL A 19 -8.60 0.49 -13.81
N LYS A 20 -9.38 1.56 -13.97
CA LYS A 20 -9.63 2.53 -12.92
C LYS A 20 -10.79 2.10 -12.04
N PHE A 21 -10.66 2.38 -10.75
CA PHE A 21 -11.66 2.02 -9.76
C PHE A 21 -11.75 3.04 -8.63
N THR A 22 -12.85 2.96 -7.90
CA THR A 22 -13.10 3.64 -6.63
C THR A 22 -12.97 2.61 -5.51
N LEU A 23 -12.12 2.90 -4.54
CA LEU A 23 -11.93 2.08 -3.35
C LEU A 23 -12.85 2.59 -2.23
N ILE A 24 -13.63 1.67 -1.67
CA ILE A 24 -14.52 1.93 -0.55
C ILE A 24 -14.09 1.02 0.60
N LEU A 25 -13.66 1.61 1.72
CA LEU A 25 -13.26 0.91 2.94
C LEU A 25 -14.22 1.24 4.08
N ASN A 26 -14.80 0.22 4.70
CA ASN A 26 -15.77 0.34 5.79
C ASN A 26 -16.92 1.32 5.47
N GLY A 27 -17.36 1.36 4.21
CA GLY A 27 -18.42 2.26 3.73
C GLY A 27 -17.96 3.70 3.42
N ARG A 28 -16.66 4.02 3.55
CA ARG A 28 -16.10 5.32 3.17
C ARG A 28 -15.33 5.21 1.86
N VAL A 29 -15.58 6.15 0.96
CA VAL A 29 -14.82 6.30 -0.29
C VAL A 29 -13.43 6.85 0.05
N MET A 30 -12.38 6.23 -0.50
CA MET A 30 -10.99 6.58 -0.20
C MET A 30 -10.36 7.54 -1.22
N ASN A 31 -10.90 7.63 -2.42
CA ASN A 31 -10.37 8.42 -3.52
C ASN A 31 -11.48 9.27 -4.18
N GLU A 32 -11.17 10.51 -4.51
CA GLU A 32 -12.15 11.43 -5.13
C GLU A 32 -12.41 11.11 -6.61
N GLN A 33 -11.39 10.62 -7.32
CA GLN A 33 -11.46 10.25 -8.74
C GLN A 33 -11.02 8.80 -8.90
N ALA A 34 -11.62 8.08 -9.85
CA ALA A 34 -11.26 6.69 -10.11
C ALA A 34 -9.80 6.58 -10.57
N MET A 35 -9.03 5.72 -9.91
CA MET A 35 -7.59 5.53 -10.12
C MET A 35 -7.28 4.04 -10.29
N SER A 36 -6.17 3.71 -10.93
CA SER A 36 -5.71 2.32 -11.12
C SER A 36 -4.72 1.84 -10.04
N ASN A 37 -4.23 2.75 -9.19
CA ASN A 37 -3.45 2.45 -7.99
C ASN A 37 -3.94 3.36 -6.86
N ILE A 38 -4.27 2.77 -5.72
CA ILE A 38 -4.65 3.49 -4.50
C ILE A 38 -3.84 2.92 -3.34
N GLN A 39 -3.17 3.82 -2.62
CA GLN A 39 -2.46 3.53 -1.39
C GLN A 39 -3.15 4.21 -0.21
N VAL A 40 -3.48 3.44 0.81
CA VAL A 40 -4.04 3.90 2.08
C VAL A 40 -2.99 3.69 3.15
N LEU A 41 -2.59 4.78 3.81
CA LEU A 41 -1.53 4.79 4.81
C LEU A 41 -2.09 4.81 6.23
N ASN A 42 -1.36 4.19 7.15
CA ASN A 42 -1.62 4.22 8.60
C ASN A 42 -3.08 3.87 8.97
N THR A 43 -3.56 2.75 8.44
CA THR A 43 -4.83 2.15 8.85
C THR A 43 -4.66 1.40 10.18
N ASP A 44 -5.41 1.83 11.19
CA ASP A 44 -5.37 1.34 12.57
C ASP A 44 -6.16 0.03 12.80
N LYS A 45 -6.76 -0.54 11.75
CA LYS A 45 -7.60 -1.74 11.85
C LYS A 45 -6.93 -2.96 11.24
N ASP A 46 -7.00 -4.09 11.93
CA ASP A 46 -6.51 -5.37 11.41
C ASP A 46 -7.36 -5.93 10.26
N TYR A 47 -8.66 -5.58 10.26
CA TYR A 47 -9.65 -6.07 9.30
C TYR A 47 -10.47 -4.91 8.73
N LEU A 48 -10.77 -5.00 7.44
CA LEU A 48 -11.57 -4.02 6.73
C LEU A 48 -12.68 -4.69 5.91
N ASN A 49 -13.82 -4.01 5.78
CA ASN A 49 -14.77 -4.32 4.72
C ASN A 49 -14.38 -3.51 3.50
N MET A 50 -14.05 -4.19 2.40
CA MET A 50 -13.59 -3.58 1.17
C MET A 50 -14.63 -3.75 0.07
N LYS A 51 -14.86 -2.69 -0.69
CA LYS A 51 -15.58 -2.72 -1.96
C LYS A 51 -14.79 -1.94 -3.01
N ILE A 52 -14.65 -2.53 -4.19
CA ILE A 52 -14.05 -1.92 -5.37
C ILE A 52 -15.17 -1.72 -6.37
N LYS A 53 -15.38 -0.48 -6.77
CA LYS A 53 -16.32 -0.09 -7.81
C LYS A 53 -15.55 0.37 -9.03
N PHE A 54 -15.67 -0.32 -10.15
CA PHE A 54 -14.96 0.05 -11.37
C PHE A 54 -15.57 1.30 -11.99
N GLU A 55 -14.74 2.06 -12.72
CA GLU A 55 -15.21 3.24 -13.48
C GLU A 55 -16.16 2.81 -14.61
N ASP A 56 -15.86 1.69 -15.27
CA ASP A 56 -16.76 1.06 -16.24
C ASP A 56 -17.89 0.29 -15.51
N PRO A 57 -19.16 0.70 -15.63
CA PRO A 57 -20.29 0.04 -14.98
C PRO A 57 -20.60 -1.35 -15.55
N ALA A 58 -20.02 -1.75 -16.69
CA ALA A 58 -20.15 -3.10 -17.22
C ALA A 58 -19.36 -4.13 -16.39
N ILE A 59 -18.36 -3.68 -15.63
CA ILE A 59 -17.53 -4.55 -14.80
C ILE A 59 -18.18 -4.70 -13.41
N PRO A 60 -18.46 -5.93 -12.95
CA PRO A 60 -19.03 -6.14 -11.62
C PRO A 60 -18.11 -5.66 -10.49
N ASP A 61 -18.72 -5.05 -9.47
CA ASP A 61 -18.01 -4.66 -8.24
C ASP A 61 -17.36 -5.88 -7.55
N ILE A 62 -16.21 -5.66 -6.91
CA ILE A 62 -15.57 -6.67 -6.05
C ILE A 62 -15.82 -6.31 -4.59
N GLU A 63 -16.39 -7.24 -3.82
CA GLU A 63 -16.61 -7.06 -2.38
C GLU A 63 -15.87 -8.12 -1.57
N ARG A 64 -15.18 -7.68 -0.50
CA ARG A 64 -14.54 -8.54 0.50
C ARG A 64 -14.90 -8.06 1.90
N LYS A 65 -15.65 -8.89 2.62
CA LYS A 65 -15.94 -8.67 4.04
C LYS A 65 -14.78 -9.24 4.87
N MET A 66 -14.41 -8.54 5.94
CA MET A 66 -13.33 -8.94 6.86
C MET A 66 -12.00 -9.25 6.13
N LEU A 67 -11.60 -8.38 5.21
CA LEU A 67 -10.28 -8.44 4.58
C LEU A 67 -9.21 -8.21 5.65
N GLN A 68 -8.40 -9.23 5.91
CA GLN A 68 -7.31 -9.16 6.87
C GLN A 68 -6.11 -8.40 6.28
N ILE A 69 -5.77 -7.25 6.86
CA ILE A 69 -4.60 -6.46 6.45
C ILE A 69 -3.41 -6.66 7.38
N ALA A 70 -3.65 -6.91 8.67
CA ALA A 70 -2.62 -7.24 9.64
C ALA A 70 -1.94 -8.60 9.36
N ASN A 71 -0.80 -8.83 10.01
CA ASN A 71 -0.09 -10.10 9.95
C ASN A 71 -0.98 -11.25 10.51
N PRO A 72 -1.13 -12.41 9.84
CA PRO A 72 -1.97 -13.50 10.33
C PRO A 72 -1.26 -14.39 11.36
N GLY A 73 0.02 -14.13 11.64
CA GLY A 73 0.82 -14.92 12.57
C GLY A 73 0.20 -14.98 13.97
N THR A 74 0.36 -16.12 14.62
CA THR A 74 -0.07 -16.36 16.01
C THR A 74 0.96 -15.86 17.02
N ASP A 75 2.15 -15.44 16.57
CA ASP A 75 3.21 -14.93 17.42
C ASP A 75 2.91 -13.48 17.85
N GLU A 76 2.79 -13.25 19.16
CA GLU A 76 2.52 -11.93 19.73
C GLU A 76 3.60 -10.89 19.38
N SER A 77 4.84 -11.33 19.16
CA SER A 77 5.97 -10.48 18.76
C SER A 77 5.82 -9.96 17.32
N VAL A 78 4.90 -10.52 16.55
CA VAL A 78 4.68 -10.24 15.13
C VAL A 78 3.30 -9.60 14.90
N ARG A 79 2.29 -9.97 15.69
CA ARG A 79 0.90 -9.54 15.51
C ARG A 79 0.70 -8.01 15.61
N ASN A 80 1.42 -7.36 16.52
CA ASN A 80 1.29 -5.91 16.76
C ASN A 80 2.19 -5.06 15.87
N LYS A 81 2.94 -5.67 14.94
CA LYS A 81 3.82 -4.91 14.05
C LYS A 81 3.02 -4.33 12.88
N PRO A 82 3.17 -3.03 12.59
CA PRO A 82 2.65 -2.44 11.37
C PRO A 82 3.20 -3.19 10.15
N VAL A 83 2.33 -3.46 9.18
CA VAL A 83 2.68 -4.14 7.94
C VAL A 83 2.16 -3.34 6.76
N SER A 84 2.86 -3.43 5.64
CA SER A 84 2.38 -2.97 4.35
C SER A 84 1.85 -4.18 3.59
N VAL A 85 0.58 -4.17 3.23
CA VAL A 85 -0.07 -5.24 2.45
C VAL A 85 -0.43 -4.74 1.06
N VAL A 86 -0.20 -5.58 0.06
CA VAL A 86 -0.45 -5.25 -1.34
C VAL A 86 -1.42 -6.27 -1.93
N TYR A 87 -2.48 -5.77 -2.57
CA TYR A 87 -3.37 -6.56 -3.40
C TYR A 87 -3.32 -6.07 -4.85
N THR A 88 -3.48 -7.01 -5.77
CA THR A 88 -3.62 -6.72 -7.21
C THR A 88 -5.02 -7.11 -7.69
N ILE A 89 -5.58 -6.32 -8.57
CA ILE A 89 -6.77 -6.67 -9.36
C ILE A 89 -6.26 -7.22 -10.69
N VAL A 90 -6.61 -8.46 -10.99
CA VAL A 90 -6.23 -9.12 -12.25
C VAL A 90 -7.46 -9.50 -13.04
N GLU A 91 -7.41 -9.36 -14.36
CA GLU A 91 -8.36 -9.99 -15.26
C GLU A 91 -8.09 -11.50 -15.33
N LYS A 92 -9.16 -12.29 -15.34
CA LYS A 92 -9.09 -13.70 -15.67
C LYS A 92 -10.33 -14.13 -16.44
N LYS A 93 -10.21 -14.24 -17.76
CA LYS A 93 -11.26 -14.73 -18.68
C LYS A 93 -12.53 -13.85 -18.66
N GLY A 94 -12.35 -12.55 -18.66
CA GLY A 94 -13.40 -11.53 -18.62
C GLY A 94 -13.83 -11.12 -17.22
N ASP A 95 -13.39 -11.84 -16.17
CA ASP A 95 -13.72 -11.51 -14.78
C ASP A 95 -12.54 -10.87 -14.06
N TYR A 96 -12.77 -9.74 -13.38
CA TYR A 96 -11.77 -9.14 -12.51
C TYR A 96 -11.80 -9.74 -11.11
N LYS A 97 -10.61 -10.05 -10.56
CA LYS A 97 -10.45 -10.66 -9.24
C LYS A 97 -9.35 -9.99 -8.44
N LEU A 98 -9.66 -9.72 -7.17
CA LEU A 98 -8.65 -9.32 -6.19
C LEU A 98 -7.78 -10.51 -5.80
N ARG A 99 -6.46 -10.35 -5.86
CA ARG A 99 -5.46 -11.32 -5.39
C ARG A 99 -4.50 -10.67 -4.42
N PHE A 100 -4.08 -11.44 -3.42
CA PHE A 100 -2.98 -11.05 -2.55
C PHE A 100 -1.68 -11.06 -3.37
N ALA A 101 -0.93 -9.96 -3.34
CA ALA A 101 0.35 -9.84 -4.01
C ALA A 101 1.49 -10.05 -3.01
N SER A 102 1.52 -9.25 -1.95
CA SER A 102 2.59 -9.33 -0.94
C SER A 102 2.18 -8.74 0.40
N ARG A 103 2.96 -9.05 1.43
CA ARG A 103 2.92 -8.41 2.75
C ARG A 103 4.34 -8.29 3.26
N SER A 104 4.69 -7.13 3.78
CA SER A 104 6.00 -6.85 4.37
C SER A 104 5.86 -6.13 5.71
N GLU A 105 6.84 -6.29 6.59
CA GLU A 105 6.93 -5.48 7.79
C GLU A 105 7.19 -4.02 7.39
N LYS A 106 6.44 -3.10 7.99
CA LYS A 106 6.69 -1.68 7.80
C LYS A 106 7.94 -1.33 8.62
N LYS A 107 8.99 -0.89 7.94
CA LYS A 107 10.21 -0.42 8.62
C LYS A 107 9.86 0.85 9.38
N ILE A 108 9.80 0.76 10.69
CA ILE A 108 9.74 1.91 11.58
C ILE A 108 11.16 2.49 11.60
N GLN A 109 11.38 3.63 10.94
CA GLN A 109 12.62 4.37 11.08
C GLN A 109 12.58 5.08 12.44
N ASP A 110 13.22 4.49 13.45
CA ASP A 110 13.37 5.08 14.79
C ASP A 110 14.37 6.25 14.83
N GLN A 111 15.04 6.55 13.71
CA GLN A 111 15.93 7.71 13.56
C GLN A 111 15.60 8.44 12.24
N PRO A 112 15.50 9.78 12.24
CA PRO A 112 15.37 10.53 11.01
C PRO A 112 16.72 10.49 10.27
N ASP A 113 16.85 9.59 9.31
CA ASP A 113 17.91 9.72 8.32
C ASP A 113 17.64 11.00 7.52
N ILE A 114 18.44 12.04 7.75
CA ILE A 114 18.45 13.21 6.87
C ILE A 114 19.11 12.75 5.56
N ILE A 115 18.29 12.30 4.60
CA ILE A 115 18.76 12.00 3.25
C ILE A 115 18.83 13.31 2.48
N ILE A 116 20.02 13.92 2.43
CA ILE A 116 20.30 15.02 1.50
C ILE A 116 20.52 14.40 0.12
N ILE A 117 19.52 14.50 -0.76
CA ILE A 117 19.68 14.17 -2.19
C ILE A 117 20.19 15.43 -2.89
N GLU A 118 21.52 15.54 -3.04
CA GLU A 118 22.11 16.54 -3.93
C GLU A 118 22.00 16.06 -5.38
N ASN A 119 21.08 16.63 -6.16
CA ASN A 119 21.07 16.43 -7.61
C ASN A 119 22.22 17.22 -8.23
N ASN A 120 23.42 16.63 -8.27
CA ASN A 120 24.51 17.20 -9.05
C ASN A 120 24.38 16.75 -10.52
N THR A 121 23.69 17.55 -11.34
CA THR A 121 23.69 17.34 -12.80
C THR A 121 25.01 17.82 -13.39
N VAL A 122 26.01 16.94 -13.43
CA VAL A 122 27.10 17.03 -14.41
C VAL A 122 27.36 15.64 -14.99
N ASN A 123 26.91 15.48 -16.23
CA ASN A 123 27.38 14.58 -17.29
C ASN A 123 28.00 13.22 -16.91
N GLN A 124 27.26 12.17 -17.29
CA GLN A 124 27.66 10.84 -17.77
C GLN A 124 28.93 10.16 -17.21
N GLN A 125 28.66 8.93 -16.74
CA GLN A 125 29.46 7.71 -16.89
C GLN A 125 30.13 7.18 -15.60
N GLU A 126 29.78 5.92 -15.32
CA GLU A 126 30.22 4.99 -14.27
C GLU A 126 29.46 4.97 -12.94
N SER A 127 28.71 3.87 -12.81
CA SER A 127 28.04 3.37 -11.61
C SER A 127 28.96 3.31 -10.40
N GLY A 128 28.56 3.99 -9.34
CA GLY A 128 29.13 3.80 -8.02
C GLY A 128 28.40 4.67 -7.01
N PHE A 129 27.35 4.14 -6.37
CA PHE A 129 26.75 4.78 -5.21
C PHE A 129 27.81 4.85 -4.10
N LYS A 130 28.36 6.03 -3.85
CA LYS A 130 29.29 6.27 -2.74
C LYS A 130 28.49 6.62 -1.49
N LEU A 131 28.28 5.64 -0.62
CA LEU A 131 27.82 5.86 0.75
C LEU A 131 28.96 6.51 1.54
N VAL A 132 28.77 7.75 2.00
CA VAL A 132 29.67 8.38 2.96
C VAL A 132 28.95 8.41 4.31
N VAL A 133 29.38 7.53 5.21
CA VAL A 133 28.98 7.55 6.63
C VAL A 133 30.05 8.34 7.38
N ARG A 134 29.65 9.37 8.14
CA ARG A 134 30.52 10.01 9.14
C ARG A 134 29.89 9.85 10.51
N TRP A 135 30.70 9.36 11.45
CA TRP A 135 30.46 9.27 12.88
C TRP A 135 30.69 10.63 13.55
#